data_AF-A0A8U0HQS0-F1
#
_entry.id   AF-A0A8U0HQS0-F1
#
_cell.length_a   1.000
_cell.length_b   1.000
_cell.length_c   1.000
_cell.angle_alpha   90.00
_cell.angle_beta   90.00
_cell.angle_gamma   90.00
#
_symmetry.space_group_name_H-M   'P 1'
#
loop_
_entity.id
_entity.type
_entity.pdbx_description
1 polymer ?
#
loop_
_entity_poly.entity_id
_entity_poly.type
_entity_poly.pdbx_seq_one_letter_code
_entity_poly.pdbx_strand_id
1 'polypeptide(L)'
;MDNGTVFAAGLTATTGLAFVAAALHALRPGSPVRGWFGVDPADDAAVRSNAAVVGASGVGLVALATAVGVGVSERAIGTASVLAGGGACATLGWLIRYRDRRDLLTTPGASRKTARRLGAAAMLCGFLVLPLAPAIWFGASAALVVGLAVGGALGSLVAVGVAYR
;
A
#
# COMPACT_ATOMS: atom_id res chain seq x y z
N MET A 1 16.56 -2.54 -23.11
CA MET A 1 16.22 -3.33 -21.90
C MET A 1 16.73 -4.74 -22.11
N ASP A 2 17.29 -5.36 -21.08
CA ASP A 2 17.67 -6.77 -21.14
C ASP A 2 16.45 -7.69 -20.95
N ASN A 3 16.62 -8.98 -21.21
CA ASN A 3 15.55 -9.98 -21.09
C ASN A 3 15.01 -10.09 -19.66
N GLY A 4 15.85 -9.86 -18.64
CA GLY A 4 15.45 -9.89 -17.23
C GLY A 4 14.49 -8.75 -16.87
N THR A 5 14.77 -7.54 -17.34
CA THR A 5 13.93 -6.36 -17.12
C THR A 5 12.58 -6.50 -17.83
N VAL A 6 12.57 -7.02 -19.06
CA VAL A 6 11.32 -7.28 -19.81
C VAL A 6 10.47 -8.31 -19.08
N PHE A 7 11.07 -9.40 -18.60
CA PHE A 7 10.37 -10.42 -17.82
C PHE A 7 9.81 -9.84 -16.51
N ALA A 8 10.62 -9.10 -15.75
CA ALA A 8 10.18 -8.48 -14.50
C ALA A 8 9.04 -7.48 -14.70
N ALA A 9 9.11 -6.64 -15.75
CA ALA A 9 8.04 -5.73 -16.11
C ALA A 9 6.76 -6.47 -16.52
N GLY A 10 6.89 -7.54 -17.33
CA GLY A 10 5.78 -8.39 -17.72
C GLY A 10 5.10 -9.09 -16.54
N LEU A 11 5.90 -9.65 -15.62
CA LEU A 11 5.39 -10.26 -14.38
C LEU A 11 4.68 -9.22 -13.50
N THR A 12 5.25 -8.02 -13.38
CA THR A 12 4.66 -6.92 -12.62
C THR A 12 3.32 -6.48 -13.21
N ALA A 13 3.26 -6.30 -14.54
CA ALA A 13 2.04 -5.93 -15.25
C ALA A 13 0.94 -6.99 -15.10
N THR A 14 1.27 -8.26 -15.34
CA THR A 14 0.32 -9.38 -15.23
C THR A 14 -0.20 -9.55 -13.81
N THR A 15 0.67 -9.44 -12.80
CA THR A 15 0.26 -9.45 -11.38
C THR A 15 -0.67 -8.28 -11.07
N GLY A 16 -0.35 -7.08 -11.55
CA GLY A 16 -1.19 -5.90 -11.38
C GLY A 16 -2.57 -6.07 -12.01
N LEU A 17 -2.64 -6.58 -13.24
CA LEU A 17 -3.90 -6.89 -13.92
C LEU A 17 -4.71 -7.96 -13.18
N ALA A 18 -4.07 -9.00 -12.64
CA ALA A 18 -4.73 -10.02 -11.84
C ALA A 18 -5.38 -9.43 -10.58
N PHE A 19 -4.70 -8.49 -9.90
CA PHE A 19 -5.25 -7.80 -8.73
C PHE A 19 -6.45 -6.91 -9.11
N VAL A 20 -6.35 -6.16 -10.20
CA VAL A 20 -7.49 -5.36 -10.71
C VAL A 20 -8.67 -6.27 -11.05
N ALA A 21 -8.42 -7.38 -11.75
CA ALA A 21 -9.47 -8.34 -12.09
C ALA A 21 -10.12 -8.94 -10.84
N ALA A 22 -9.33 -9.38 -9.85
CA ALA A 22 -9.83 -9.91 -8.58
C ALA A 22 -10.69 -8.86 -7.84
N ALA A 23 -10.24 -7.61 -7.76
CA ALA A 23 -11.00 -6.51 -7.16
C ALA A 23 -12.34 -6.29 -7.87
N LEU A 24 -12.36 -6.19 -9.20
CA LEU A 24 -13.59 -6.03 -9.99
C LEU A 24 -14.53 -7.22 -9.84
N HIS A 25 -13.98 -8.43 -9.78
CA HIS A 25 -14.76 -9.64 -9.54
C HIS A 25 -15.38 -9.64 -8.14
N ALA A 26 -14.68 -9.18 -7.11
CA ALA A 26 -15.20 -9.14 -5.74
C ALA A 26 -16.38 -8.16 -5.58
N LEU A 27 -16.46 -7.11 -6.41
CA LEU A 27 -17.58 -6.16 -6.40
C LEU A 27 -18.91 -6.76 -6.89
N ARG A 28 -18.89 -7.91 -7.56
CA ARG A 28 -20.12 -8.59 -8.02
C ARG A 28 -20.81 -9.31 -6.85
N PRO A 29 -22.13 -9.11 -6.64
CA PRO A 29 -22.88 -9.89 -5.66
C PRO A 29 -22.75 -11.39 -5.94
N GLY A 30 -22.51 -12.20 -4.89
CA GLY A 30 -22.34 -13.65 -5.01
C GLY A 30 -21.01 -14.12 -5.60
N SER A 31 -20.05 -13.23 -5.84
CA SER A 31 -18.73 -13.61 -6.36
C SER A 31 -17.96 -14.50 -5.39
N PRO A 32 -17.34 -15.60 -5.86
CA PRO A 32 -16.54 -16.49 -5.00
C PRO A 32 -15.28 -15.82 -4.46
N VAL A 33 -14.81 -14.74 -5.11
CA VAL A 33 -13.61 -13.98 -4.71
C VAL A 33 -13.84 -13.19 -3.41
N ARG A 34 -15.10 -12.91 -3.05
CA ARG A 34 -15.43 -12.15 -1.83
C ARG A 34 -14.90 -12.82 -0.57
N GLY A 35 -14.86 -14.16 -0.55
CA GLY A 35 -14.32 -14.93 0.57
C GLY A 35 -12.79 -14.87 0.71
N TRP A 36 -12.05 -14.45 -0.32
CA TRP A 36 -10.58 -14.41 -0.26
C TRP A 36 -10.05 -13.32 0.68
N PHE A 37 -10.86 -12.30 0.97
CA PHE A 37 -10.47 -11.21 1.86
C PHE A 37 -10.52 -11.57 3.34
N GLY A 38 -11.02 -12.77 3.71
CA GLY A 38 -11.17 -13.18 5.11
C GLY A 38 -12.19 -12.34 5.90
N VAL A 39 -13.06 -11.61 5.20
CA VAL A 39 -14.21 -10.88 5.78
C VAL A 39 -15.50 -11.63 5.43
N ASP A 40 -16.59 -11.33 6.15
CA ASP A 40 -17.91 -11.87 5.79
C ASP A 40 -18.25 -11.52 4.34
N PRO A 41 -18.45 -12.50 3.44
CA PRO A 41 -18.81 -12.24 2.05
C PRO A 41 -20.13 -11.47 1.90
N ALA A 42 -21.00 -11.45 2.91
CA ALA A 42 -22.25 -10.68 2.91
C ALA A 42 -22.06 -9.20 3.33
N ASP A 43 -20.93 -8.84 3.94
CA ASP A 43 -20.61 -7.45 4.31
C ASP A 43 -20.08 -6.67 3.09
N ASP A 44 -21.00 -6.03 2.35
CA ASP A 44 -20.68 -5.24 1.17
C ASP A 44 -19.68 -4.10 1.43
N ALA A 45 -19.71 -3.49 2.62
CA ALA A 45 -18.80 -2.38 2.93
C ALA A 45 -17.37 -2.89 3.12
N ALA A 46 -17.21 -3.98 3.87
CA ALA A 46 -15.91 -4.62 4.09
C ALA A 46 -15.32 -5.17 2.77
N VAL A 47 -16.14 -5.84 1.95
CA VAL A 47 -15.71 -6.35 0.64
C VAL A 47 -15.28 -5.21 -0.28
N ARG A 48 -16.04 -4.11 -0.36
CA ARG A 48 -15.69 -2.95 -1.20
C ARG A 48 -14.39 -2.28 -0.75
N SER A 49 -14.17 -2.15 0.56
CA SER A 49 -12.94 -1.57 1.11
C SER A 49 -11.71 -2.40 0.73
N ASN A 50 -11.77 -3.72 0.92
CA ASN A 50 -10.69 -4.64 0.53
C ASN A 50 -10.47 -4.68 -0.98
N ALA A 51 -11.55 -4.74 -1.77
CA ALA A 51 -11.47 -4.67 -3.23
C ALA A 51 -10.83 -3.35 -3.70
N ALA A 52 -11.12 -2.22 -3.05
CA ALA A 52 -10.49 -0.94 -3.38
C ALA A 52 -8.98 -0.96 -3.11
N VAL A 53 -8.53 -1.54 -1.99
CA VAL A 53 -7.09 -1.67 -1.66
C VAL A 53 -6.38 -2.58 -2.67
N VAL A 54 -6.95 -3.75 -2.97
CA VAL A 54 -6.38 -4.69 -3.94
C VAL A 54 -6.36 -4.08 -5.34
N GLY A 55 -7.45 -3.43 -5.74
CA GLY A 55 -7.56 -2.75 -7.04
C GLY A 55 -6.56 -1.61 -7.18
N ALA A 56 -6.43 -0.74 -6.17
CA ALA A 56 -5.45 0.34 -6.17
C ALA A 56 -4.01 -0.17 -6.22
N SER A 57 -3.71 -1.26 -5.50
CA SER A 57 -2.41 -1.93 -5.55
C SER A 57 -2.14 -2.48 -6.95
N GLY A 58 -3.14 -3.12 -7.58
CA GLY A 58 -3.05 -3.61 -8.94
C GLY A 58 -2.79 -2.52 -9.97
N VAL A 59 -3.52 -1.40 -9.89
CA VAL A 59 -3.30 -0.22 -10.75
C VAL A 59 -1.89 0.33 -10.56
N GLY A 60 -1.39 0.42 -9.32
CA GLY A 60 -0.03 0.84 -9.02
C GLY A 60 1.03 -0.06 -9.68
N LEU A 61 0.85 -1.38 -9.64
CA LEU A 61 1.75 -2.33 -10.30
C LEU A 61 1.73 -2.18 -11.84
N VAL A 62 0.56 -1.98 -12.44
CA VAL A 62 0.45 -1.73 -13.88
C VAL A 62 1.15 -0.42 -14.26
N ALA A 63 0.96 0.64 -13.48
CA ALA A 63 1.63 1.92 -13.68
C ALA A 63 3.16 1.79 -13.54
N LEU A 64 3.63 1.04 -12.55
CA LEU A 64 5.05 0.74 -12.36
C LEU A 64 5.63 -0.01 -13.57
N ALA A 65 4.97 -1.08 -14.03
CA ALA A 65 5.40 -1.83 -15.19
C ALA A 65 5.43 -0.95 -16.47
N THR A 66 4.45 -0.06 -16.61
CA THR A 66 4.39 0.91 -17.71
C THR A 66 5.57 1.88 -17.65
N ALA A 67 5.85 2.45 -16.46
CA ALA A 67 6.97 3.37 -16.26
C ALA A 67 8.32 2.71 -16.58
N VAL A 68 8.51 1.45 -16.22
CA VAL A 68 9.69 0.66 -16.61
C VAL A 68 9.72 0.46 -18.13
N GLY A 69 8.59 0.10 -18.75
CA GLY A 69 8.49 -0.15 -20.19
C GLY A 69 8.77 1.09 -21.06
N VAL A 70 8.43 2.28 -20.57
CA VAL A 70 8.72 3.56 -21.26
C VAL A 70 10.06 4.19 -20.85
N GLY A 71 10.84 3.52 -20.00
CA GLY A 71 12.21 3.96 -19.65
C GLY A 71 12.29 5.12 -18.65
N VAL A 72 11.33 5.25 -17.73
CA VAL A 72 11.42 6.23 -16.63
C VAL A 72 12.63 5.87 -15.74
N SER A 73 13.36 6.89 -15.27
CA SER A 73 14.53 6.67 -14.43
C SER A 73 14.18 5.95 -13.12
N GLU A 74 15.05 5.04 -12.68
CA GLU A 74 14.87 4.30 -11.43
C GLU A 74 14.72 5.22 -10.22
N ARG A 75 15.43 6.35 -10.21
CA ARG A 75 15.30 7.37 -9.17
C ARG A 75 13.91 7.99 -9.15
N ALA A 76 13.35 8.35 -10.30
CA ALA A 76 12.00 8.90 -10.38
C ALA A 76 10.95 7.85 -9.96
N ILE A 77 11.09 6.61 -10.41
CA ILE A 77 10.21 5.49 -10.01
C ILE A 77 10.27 5.28 -8.49
N GLY A 78 11.47 5.17 -7.92
CA GLY A 78 11.68 4.94 -6.49
C GLY A 78 11.14 6.09 -5.64
N THR A 79 11.48 7.34 -5.99
CA THR A 79 10.99 8.53 -5.30
C THR A 79 9.46 8.64 -5.39
N ALA A 80 8.87 8.46 -6.57
CA ALA A 80 7.42 8.52 -6.75
C ALA A 80 6.71 7.42 -5.95
N SER A 81 7.25 6.20 -5.92
CA SER A 81 6.70 5.08 -5.15
C SER A 81 6.73 5.37 -3.65
N VAL A 82 7.82 5.93 -3.14
CA VAL A 82 7.93 6.33 -1.73
C VAL A 82 6.93 7.44 -1.39
N LEU A 83 6.83 8.47 -2.23
CA LEU A 83 5.90 9.59 -1.98
C LEU A 83 4.44 9.12 -2.04
N ALA A 84 4.09 8.28 -3.02
CA ALA A 84 2.76 7.72 -3.15
C ALA A 84 2.39 6.82 -1.96
N GLY A 85 3.29 5.89 -1.57
CA GLY A 85 3.06 4.99 -0.45
C GLY A 85 3.02 5.72 0.90
N GLY A 86 4.01 6.60 1.14
CA GLY A 86 4.07 7.40 2.37
C GLY A 86 2.89 8.37 2.49
N GLY A 87 2.52 9.02 1.39
CA GLY A 87 1.33 9.88 1.30
C GLY A 87 0.04 9.12 1.55
N ALA A 88 -0.14 7.94 0.92
CA ALA A 88 -1.31 7.10 1.15
C ALA A 88 -1.44 6.67 2.61
N CYS A 89 -0.34 6.25 3.25
CA CYS A 89 -0.32 5.92 4.68
C CYS A 89 -0.69 7.12 5.57
N ALA A 90 -0.14 8.30 5.28
CA ALA A 90 -0.46 9.53 5.99
C ALA A 90 -1.94 9.93 5.83
N THR A 91 -2.47 9.90 4.61
CA THR A 91 -3.87 10.22 4.32
C THR A 91 -4.82 9.21 4.97
N LEU A 92 -4.55 7.91 4.84
CA LEU A 92 -5.36 6.85 5.45
C LEU A 92 -5.37 6.99 6.97
N GLY A 93 -4.20 7.16 7.58
CA GLY A 93 -4.07 7.36 9.02
C GLY A 93 -4.81 8.61 9.50
N TRP A 94 -4.75 9.71 8.75
CA TRP A 94 -5.48 10.93 9.04
C TRP A 94 -7.00 10.74 8.97
N LEU A 95 -7.51 10.05 7.94
CA LEU A 95 -8.93 9.74 7.78
C LEU A 95 -9.45 8.91 8.96
N ILE A 96 -8.72 7.87 9.35
CA ILE A 96 -9.09 7.00 10.47
C ILE A 96 -9.04 7.78 11.80
N ARG A 97 -7.96 8.53 12.04
CA ARG A 97 -7.72 9.20 13.33
C ARG A 97 -8.62 10.42 13.55
N TYR A 98 -8.80 11.25 12.53
CA TYR A 98 -9.44 12.56 12.66
C TYR A 98 -10.82 12.65 12.00
N ARG A 99 -11.15 11.77 11.04
CA ARG A 99 -12.46 11.76 10.35
C ARG A 99 -13.36 10.58 10.74
N ASP A 100 -12.98 9.82 11.79
CA ASP A 100 -13.68 8.63 12.29
C ASP A 100 -13.98 7.58 11.21
N ARG A 101 -13.16 7.49 10.16
CA ARG A 101 -13.30 6.53 9.05
C ARG A 101 -12.81 5.14 9.42
N ARG A 102 -13.39 4.57 10.47
CA ARG A 102 -13.04 3.25 11.02
C ARG A 102 -13.40 2.11 10.08
N ASP A 103 -14.33 2.36 9.16
CA ASP A 103 -14.70 1.49 8.04
C ASP A 103 -13.52 1.16 7.11
N LEU A 104 -12.47 1.98 7.12
CA LEU A 104 -11.27 1.76 6.33
C LEU A 104 -10.26 0.80 6.98
N LEU A 105 -10.46 0.43 8.25
CA LEU A 105 -9.62 -0.56 8.91
C LEU A 105 -10.05 -1.96 8.48
N THR A 106 -9.07 -2.80 8.16
CA THR A 106 -9.28 -4.25 8.00
C THR A 106 -9.51 -4.96 9.33
N THR A 107 -9.38 -4.26 10.46
CA THR A 107 -9.69 -4.76 11.80
C THR A 107 -11.20 -4.70 12.07
N PRO A 108 -11.91 -5.83 12.13
CA PRO A 108 -13.35 -5.85 12.40
C PRO A 108 -13.65 -5.32 13.81
N GLY A 109 -14.70 -4.49 13.94
CA GLY A 109 -15.21 -4.04 15.25
C GLY A 109 -14.28 -3.14 16.06
N ALA A 110 -13.28 -2.50 15.44
CA ALA A 110 -12.31 -1.67 16.15
C ALA A 110 -12.98 -0.54 16.97
N SER A 111 -12.67 -0.49 18.26
CA SER A 111 -13.11 0.60 19.15
C SER A 111 -12.60 1.97 18.64
N ARG A 112 -13.30 3.07 18.95
CA ARG A 112 -12.83 4.43 18.61
C ARG A 112 -11.40 4.70 19.10
N LYS A 113 -11.05 4.19 20.28
CA LYS A 113 -9.71 4.36 20.87
C LYS A 113 -8.66 3.60 20.07
N THR A 114 -8.93 2.33 19.76
CA THR A 114 -8.04 1.47 18.94
C THR A 114 -7.87 2.05 17.54
N ALA A 115 -8.95 2.49 16.90
CA ALA A 115 -8.89 3.08 15.58
C ALA A 115 -8.05 4.36 15.55
N ARG A 116 -8.18 5.25 16.55
CA ARG A 116 -7.33 6.45 16.64
C ARG A 116 -5.85 6.13 16.82
N ARG A 117 -5.52 5.04 17.54
CA ARG A 117 -4.15 4.55 17.71
C ARG A 117 -3.61 3.97 16.40
N LEU A 118 -4.37 3.11 15.73
CA LEU A 118 -4.02 2.55 14.42
C LEU A 118 -3.89 3.62 13.34
N GLY A 119 -4.77 4.62 13.33
CA GLY A 119 -4.66 5.78 12.45
C GLY A 119 -3.38 6.58 12.70
N ALA A 120 -2.97 6.79 13.95
CA ALA A 120 -1.67 7.40 14.25
C ALA A 120 -0.49 6.55 13.81
N ALA A 121 -0.56 5.23 14.04
CA ALA A 121 0.48 4.31 13.58
C ALA A 121 0.61 4.36 12.06
N ALA A 122 -0.49 4.32 11.31
CA ALA A 122 -0.49 4.42 9.86
C ALA A 122 0.14 5.74 9.36
N MET A 123 -0.18 6.88 9.99
CA MET A 123 0.49 8.14 9.65
C MET A 123 2.00 8.07 9.93
N LEU A 124 2.38 7.53 11.08
CA LEU A 124 3.79 7.39 11.46
C LEU A 124 4.54 6.49 10.48
N CYS A 125 3.96 5.39 10.02
CA CYS A 125 4.55 4.55 8.97
C CYS A 125 4.85 5.37 7.71
N GLY A 126 3.92 6.23 7.29
CA GLY A 126 4.15 7.14 6.16
C GLY A 126 5.34 8.07 6.41
N PHE A 127 5.40 8.71 7.58
CA PHE A 127 6.49 9.62 7.95
C PHE A 127 7.85 8.93 8.11
N LEU A 128 7.88 7.68 8.54
CA LEU A 128 9.12 6.90 8.66
C LEU A 128 9.73 6.54 7.29
N VAL A 129 8.89 6.37 6.27
CA VAL A 129 9.31 5.98 4.92
C VAL A 129 9.60 7.20 4.03
N LEU A 130 8.93 8.34 4.26
CA LEU A 130 9.10 9.56 3.47
C LEU A 130 10.55 10.05 3.29
N PRO A 131 11.47 9.94 4.28
CA PRO A 131 12.87 10.31 4.10
C PRO A 131 13.60 9.54 2.99
N LEU A 132 13.11 8.37 2.57
CA LEU A 132 13.67 7.64 1.42
C LEU A 132 13.52 8.41 0.11
N ALA A 133 12.46 9.21 -0.06
CA ALA A 133 12.20 9.93 -1.30
C ALA A 133 13.34 10.89 -1.67
N PRO A 134 13.76 11.83 -0.80
CA PRO A 134 14.93 12.66 -1.07
C PRO A 134 16.23 11.85 -1.11
N ALA A 135 16.39 10.82 -0.29
CA ALA A 135 17.60 9.98 -0.32
C ALA A 135 17.79 9.31 -1.70
N ILE A 136 16.72 8.74 -2.28
CA ILE A 136 16.73 8.15 -3.61
C ILE A 136 16.97 9.22 -4.69
N TRP A 137 16.26 10.35 -4.59
CA TRP A 137 16.33 11.41 -5.59
C TRP A 137 17.74 12.00 -5.73
N PHE A 138 18.37 12.31 -4.58
CA PHE A 138 19.71 12.89 -4.53
C PHE A 138 20.83 11.85 -4.63
N GLY A 139 20.51 10.57 -4.83
CA GLY A 139 21.50 9.51 -5.05
C GLY A 139 22.34 9.20 -3.80
N ALA A 140 21.70 9.12 -2.64
CA ALA A 140 22.34 8.70 -1.39
C ALA A 140 23.01 7.31 -1.51
N SER A 141 23.93 7.02 -0.59
CA SER A 141 24.61 5.72 -0.54
C SER A 141 23.62 4.57 -0.33
N ALA A 142 23.91 3.41 -0.93
CA ALA A 142 23.07 2.22 -0.79
C ALA A 142 22.87 1.82 0.68
N ALA A 143 23.92 1.96 1.51
CA ALA A 143 23.84 1.70 2.95
C ALA A 143 22.82 2.61 3.66
N LEU A 144 22.75 3.89 3.30
CA LEU A 144 21.77 4.82 3.87
C LEU A 144 20.35 4.47 3.42
N VAL A 145 20.15 4.19 2.13
CA VAL A 145 18.83 3.80 1.59
C VAL A 145 18.34 2.52 2.25
N VAL A 146 19.19 1.50 2.36
CA VAL A 146 18.86 0.23 3.03
C VAL A 146 18.57 0.47 4.51
N GLY A 147 19.39 1.27 5.20
CA GLY A 147 19.19 1.59 6.61
C GLY A 147 17.85 2.30 6.88
N LEU A 148 17.49 3.27 6.03
CA LEU A 148 16.19 3.96 6.10
C LEU A 148 15.03 3.01 5.80
N ALA A 149 15.16 2.14 4.80
CA ALA A 149 14.12 1.17 4.44
C ALA A 149 13.87 0.16 5.56
N VAL A 150 14.94 -0.45 6.09
CA VAL A 150 14.86 -1.43 7.18
C VAL A 150 14.38 -0.76 8.47
N GLY A 151 14.95 0.40 8.82
CA GLY A 151 14.56 1.16 10.00
C GLY A 151 13.10 1.61 9.94
N GLY A 152 12.65 2.10 8.79
CA GLY A 152 11.25 2.48 8.57
C GLY A 152 10.29 1.29 8.66
N ALA A 153 10.65 0.14 8.09
CA ALA A 153 9.85 -1.08 8.18
C ALA A 153 9.73 -1.59 9.62
N LEU A 154 10.84 -1.71 10.34
CA LEU A 154 10.85 -2.14 11.75
C LEU A 154 10.08 -1.16 12.64
N GLY A 155 10.31 0.15 12.47
CA GLY A 155 9.58 1.18 13.21
C GLY A 155 8.07 1.14 12.95
N SER A 156 7.67 0.85 11.70
CA SER A 156 6.26 0.68 11.32
C SER A 156 5.62 -0.53 12.02
N LEU A 157 6.31 -1.67 12.05
CA LEU A 157 5.83 -2.86 12.76
C LEU A 157 5.66 -2.61 14.26
N VAL A 158 6.63 -1.93 14.88
CA VAL A 158 6.54 -1.55 16.30
C VAL A 158 5.37 -0.59 16.53
N ALA A 159 5.20 0.43 15.69
CA ALA A 159 4.11 1.39 15.81
C ALA A 159 2.73 0.72 15.74
N VAL A 160 2.55 -0.21 14.79
CA VAL A 160 1.32 -0.99 14.65
C VAL A 160 1.12 -1.92 15.85
N GLY A 161 2.16 -2.64 16.28
CA GLY A 161 2.10 -3.53 17.46
C GLY A 161 1.73 -2.78 18.75
N VAL A 162 2.26 -1.57 18.95
CA VAL A 162 1.91 -0.70 20.08
C VAL A 162 0.47 -0.20 19.97
N ALA A 163 -0.01 0.09 18.76
CA ALA A 163 -1.38 0.57 18.56
C ALA A 163 -2.46 -0.49 18.90
N TYR A 164 -2.12 -1.78 18.84
CA TYR A 164 -2.99 -2.89 19.25
C TYR A 164 -3.01 -3.16 20.76
N ARG A 165 -2.08 -2.60 21.53
CA ARG A 165 -2.10 -2.58 23.00
C ARG A 165 -2.89 -1.36 23.49
#